data_AF-S3K287-F1
#
_entry.id   AF-S3K287-F1
#
_cell.length_a   1.000
_cell.length_b   1.000
_cell.length_c   1.000
_cell.angle_alpha   90.00
_cell.angle_beta   90.00
_cell.angle_gamma   90.00
#
_symmetry.space_group_name_H-M   'P 1'
#
loop_
_entity.id
_entity.type
_entity.pdbx_description
1 polymer ?
#
loop_
_entity_poly.entity_id
_entity_poly.type
_entity_poly.pdbx_seq_one_letter_code
_entity_poly.pdbx_strand_id
1 'polypeptide(L)' 'MPLTAVQEKLKTIPDEYMDEVYNYLEFLQYKILYKKQHEESVKRFPNRRPDILKQRNFYMSPAFDEPLEDFKEYM' A
#
# COMPACT_ATOMS: atom_id res chain seq x y z
N MET A 1 10.02 9.91 25.04
CA MET A 1 11.31 10.28 25.64
C MET A 1 11.72 11.65 25.12
N PRO A 2 12.27 12.53 25.97
CA PRO A 2 12.83 13.80 25.51
C PRO A 2 14.12 13.55 24.71
N LEU A 3 14.41 14.44 23.75
CA LEU A 3 15.59 14.35 22.89
C LEU A 3 16.90 14.38 23.70
N THR A 4 16.90 15.10 24.82
CA THR A 4 18.01 15.18 25.77
C THR A 4 18.41 13.81 26.34
N ALA A 5 17.44 12.99 26.73
CA ALA A 5 17.70 11.65 27.27
C ALA A 5 18.27 10.67 26.22
N VAL A 6 17.94 10.86 24.94
CA VAL A 6 18.49 10.05 23.85
C VAL A 6 19.95 10.44 23.59
N GLN A 7 20.25 11.74 23.58
CA GLN A 7 21.62 12.24 23.39
C GLN A 7 22.57 11.77 24.49
N GLU A 8 22.12 11.74 25.75
CA GLU A 8 22.94 11.24 26.86
C GLU A 8 23.29 9.75 26.69
N LYS A 9 22.34 8.94 26.21
CA LYS A 9 22.61 7.53 25.91
C LYS A 9 23.56 7.35 24.72
N LEU A 10 23.41 8.16 23.67
CA LEU A 10 24.31 8.09 22.52
C LEU A 10 25.77 8.37 22.92
N LYS A 11 26.01 9.29 23.86
CA LYS A 11 27.38 9.56 24.37
C LYS A 11 28.04 8.37 25.07
N THR A 12 27.26 7.41 25.55
CA THR A 12 27.79 6.20 26.23
C THR A 12 28.17 5.07 25.28
N ILE A 13 27.79 5.17 24.01
CA ILE A 13 28.02 4.14 23.01
C ILE A 13 29.43 4.35 22.40
N PRO A 14 30.24 3.28 22.23
CA PRO A 14 31.52 3.39 21.54
C PRO A 14 31.36 3.82 20.08
N ASP A 15 32.36 4.54 19.57
CA ASP A 15 32.36 5.08 18.20
C ASP A 15 32.17 4.00 17.12
N GLU A 16 32.63 2.77 17.38
CA GLU A 16 32.49 1.60 16.50
C GLU A 16 31.03 1.28 16.12
N TYR A 17 30.06 1.66 16.97
CA TYR A 17 28.64 1.40 16.74
C TYR A 17 27.88 2.62 16.19
N MET A 18 28.54 3.77 16.02
CA MET A 18 27.87 4.98 15.53
C MET A 18 27.36 4.83 14.10
N ASP A 19 28.05 4.03 13.28
CA ASP A 19 27.60 3.68 11.93
C ASP A 19 26.27 2.91 11.96
N GLU A 20 26.10 1.97 12.91
CA GLU A 20 24.84 1.24 13.08
C GLU A 20 23.71 2.15 13.57
N VAL A 21 24.02 3.08 14.49
CA VAL A 21 23.07 4.09 14.95
C VAL A 21 22.61 4.95 13.77
N TYR A 22 23.54 5.39 12.92
CA TYR A 22 23.23 6.20 11.75
C TYR A 22 22.32 5.44 10.77
N ASN A 23 22.68 4.19 10.44
CA ASN A 23 21.87 3.32 9.58
C ASN A 23 20.43 3.13 10.13
N TYR A 24 20.30 2.98 11.44
CA TYR A 24 18.97 2.85 12.05
C TYR A 24 18.15 4.14 11.97
N LEU A 25 18.79 5.31 12.10
CA LEU A 25 18.11 6.59 11.91
C LEU A 25 17.59 6.76 10.47
N GLU A 26 18.39 6.37 9.46
CA GLU A 26 17.93 6.34 8.07
C GLU A 26 16.73 5.41 7.88
N PHE A 27 16.78 4.21 8.46
CA PHE A 27 15.66 3.26 8.43
C PHE A 27 14.39 3.85 9.05
N LEU A 28 14.50 4.57 10.17
CA LEU A 28 13.36 5.24 10.79
C LEU A 28 12.78 6.33 9.89
N GLN A 29 13.61 7.12 9.21
CA GLN A 29 13.14 8.13 8.26
C GLN A 29 12.39 7.48 7.10
N TYR A 30 12.93 6.41 6.53
CA TYR A 30 12.26 5.63 5.49
C TYR A 30 10.90 5.10 5.98
N LYS A 31 10.84 4.52 7.18
CA LYS A 31 9.59 3.98 7.75
C LYS A 31 8.52 5.06 7.94
N ILE A 32 8.91 6.28 8.30
CA ILE A 32 8.01 7.43 8.42
C ILE A 32 7.45 7.81 7.04
N LEU A 33 8.30 7.91 6.02
CA LEU A 33 7.88 8.24 4.65
C LEU A 33 6.97 7.15 4.06
N TYR A 34 7.35 5.89 4.24
CA TYR A 34 6.58 4.74 3.79
C TYR A 34 5.18 4.72 4.38
N LYS A 35 5.04 4.96 5.70
CA LYS A 35 3.72 5.04 6.34
C LYS A 35 2.85 6.15 5.76
N LYS A 36 3.40 7.35 5.56
CA LYS A 36 2.65 8.47 4.97
C LYS A 36 2.12 8.15 3.57
N GLN A 37 2.95 7.53 2.73
CA GLN A 37 2.57 7.16 1.37
C GLN A 37 1.52 6.03 1.32
N HIS A 38 1.59 5.07 2.26
CA HIS A 38 0.72 3.91 2.23
C HIS A 38 -0.61 4.10 2.98
N GLU A 39 -0.69 4.96 3.99
CA GLU A 39 -1.96 5.30 4.66
C GLU A 39 -2.93 6.03 3.71
N GLU A 40 -2.43 6.84 2.78
CA GLU A 40 -3.25 7.51 1.76
C GLU A 40 -3.78 6.54 0.68
N SER A 41 -3.13 5.38 0.50
CA SER A 41 -3.43 4.42 -0.58
C SER A 41 -4.56 3.42 -0.28
N VAL A 42 -5.10 3.40 0.95
CA VAL A 42 -6.10 2.40 1.40
C VAL A 42 -7.45 2.51 0.66
N LYS A 43 -7.71 3.59 -0.08
CA LYS A 43 -8.93 3.74 -0.90
C LYS A 43 -8.64 3.75 -2.40
N ARG A 44 -7.99 2.72 -2.94
CA ARG A 44 -7.90 2.58 -4.41
C ARG A 44 -9.27 2.42 -5.09
N PHE A 45 -10.29 1.89 -4.39
CA PHE A 45 -11.66 1.78 -4.93
C PHE A 45 -12.75 1.91 -3.84
N PRO A 46 -13.11 3.13 -3.43
CA PRO A 46 -14.07 3.35 -2.34
C PRO A 46 -15.50 2.85 -2.64
N ASN A 47 -15.83 2.59 -3.91
CA ASN A 47 -17.19 2.25 -4.37
C ASN A 47 -17.34 0.83 -4.97
N ARG A 48 -16.36 -0.06 -4.82
CA ARG A 48 -16.56 -1.47 -5.22
C ARG A 48 -17.53 -2.11 -4.23
N ARG A 49 -18.80 -2.21 -4.61
CA ARG A 49 -19.81 -3.01 -3.92
C ARG A 49 -19.83 -4.41 -4.54
N PRO A 50 -19.05 -5.39 -4.02
CA PRO A 50 -19.04 -6.75 -4.57
C PRO A 50 -20.44 -7.40 -4.56
N ASP A 51 -21.35 -6.90 -3.73
CA ASP A 51 -22.71 -7.41 -3.62
C ASP A 51 -23.66 -6.98 -4.76
N ILE A 52 -23.25 -6.07 -5.66
CA ILE A 52 -24.05 -5.75 -6.87
C ILE A 52 -24.21 -6.99 -7.76
N LEU A 53 -23.18 -7.83 -7.85
CA LEU A 53 -23.22 -9.09 -8.60
C LEU A 53 -24.10 -10.17 -7.94
N LYS A 54 -24.49 -9.98 -6.67
CA LYS A 54 -25.37 -10.89 -5.93
C LYS A 54 -26.84 -10.46 -5.98
N GLN A 55 -27.16 -9.34 -6.63
CA GLN A 55 -28.53 -8.88 -6.74
C GLN A 55 -29.31 -9.80 -7.68
N ARG A 56 -30.49 -10.24 -7.25
CA ARG A 56 -31.39 -11.14 -8.01
C ARG A 56 -31.79 -10.59 -9.39
N ASN A 57 -31.68 -9.29 -9.58
CA ASN A 57 -32.03 -8.58 -10.82
C ASN A 57 -30.79 -8.21 -11.65
N PHE A 58 -29.61 -8.77 -11.33
CA PHE A 58 -28.45 -8.66 -12.18
C PHE A 58 -28.62 -9.61 -13.37
N TYR A 59 -29.04 -9.07 -14.51
CA TYR A 59 -29.19 -9.81 -15.75
C TYR A 59 -28.14 -9.32 -16.76
N MET A 60 -27.52 -10.27 -17.46
CA MET A 60 -26.69 -9.96 -18.63
C MET A 60 -27.59 -9.85 -19.86
N SER A 61 -27.15 -9.09 -20.86
CA SER A 61 -27.84 -9.05 -22.15
C SER A 61 -27.84 -10.44 -22.80
N PRO A 62 -28.90 -10.82 -23.54
CA PRO A 62 -28.96 -12.10 -24.23
C PRO A 62 -27.83 -12.29 -25.27
N ALA A 63 -27.26 -11.20 -25.78
CA ALA A 63 -26.12 -11.21 -26.70
C ALA A 63 -24.74 -11.19 -25.98
N PHE A 64 -24.68 -11.42 -24.66
CA PHE A 64 -23.41 -11.38 -23.93
C PHE A 64 -22.43 -12.49 -24.37
N ASP A 65 -22.98 -13.68 -24.66
CA ASP A 65 -22.18 -14.81 -25.14
C ASP A 65 -21.89 -14.73 -26.66
N GLU A 66 -22.49 -13.76 -27.36
CA GLU A 66 -22.20 -13.57 -28.78
C GLU A 66 -20.80 -12.94 -28.96
N PRO A 67 -19.95 -13.52 -29.82
CA PRO A 67 -18.67 -12.91 -30.12
C PRO A 67 -18.87 -11.54 -30.78
N LEU A 68 -18.03 -10.59 -30.38
CA LEU A 68 -17.91 -9.30 -31.05
C LEU A 68 -17.68 -9.53 -32.55
N GLU A 69 -18.17 -8.62 -33.40
CA GLU A 69 -18.14 -8.78 -34.85
C GLU A 69 -16.73 -9.08 -35.39
N ASP A 70 -15.73 -8.39 -34.85
CA ASP A 70 -14.31 -8.56 -35.20
C ASP A 70 -13.73 -9.95 -34.82
N PHE A 71 -14.43 -10.69 -33.95
CA PHE A 71 -14.01 -11.99 -33.45
C PHE A 71 -14.89 -13.15 -33.95
N LYS A 72 -15.95 -12.87 -34.73
CA LYS A 72 -16.81 -13.91 -35.33
C LYS A 72 -16.06 -14.84 -36.26
N GLU A 73 -15.03 -14.35 -36.94
CA GLU A 73 -14.21 -15.14 -37.87
C GLU A 73 -13.26 -16.13 -37.17
N TYR A 74 -13.08 -16.00 -35.85
CA TYR A 74 -12.10 -16.75 -35.05
C TYR A 74 -12.72 -17.73 -34.04
N MET A 75 -14.06 -17.84 -33.98
CA MET A 75 -14.83 -18.76 -33.12
C MET A 75 -15.51 -19.84 -33.96
#